data_AF-A0AAV4YF14-F1
#
_entry.id   AF-A0AAV4YF14-F1
#
_cell.length_a   1.000
_cell.length_b   1.000
_cell.length_c   1.000
_cell.angle_alpha   90.00
_cell.angle_beta   90.00
_cell.angle_gamma   90.00
#
_symmetry.space_group_name_H-M   'P 1'
#
loop_
_entity.id
_entity.type
_entity.pdbx_description
1 polymer ?
#
loop_
_entity_poly.entity_id
_entity_poly.type
_entity_poly.pdbx_seq_one_letter_code
_entity_poly.pdbx_strand_id
1 'polypeptide(L)'
;MCIKNYVNKDLSQYRRRECREQRSLTAVMSTKSLEVRMCAEVKERSFLETVHEMGHIHYYMAYHKLPMIYRSGANSAFHEAIGETMVYAAQSPKCLQALHLRSADMPKEILVNTLMKQALSKFVLLPWALTVELWRYELLSGEIKEENLVEKWWDLRKTIQGMGPPDLESAKLFDPGSKYHVLLYIPYMRYFLSRFLEHQFLEALCKITKEDIHSCCFITSKEAGNQLKSMLSLGASVSWQDALETLTGERELSAKPLLNYYKPLYRWLVEYNRRHNISIDW
;
A
#
# COMPACT_ATOMS: atom_id res chain seq x y z
N MET A 1 19.89 7.41 6.88
CA MET A 1 19.62 7.62 8.31
C MET A 1 18.85 6.40 8.79
N CYS A 2 19.42 5.62 9.73
CA CYS A 2 18.78 4.44 10.29
C CYS A 2 17.87 4.93 11.44
N ILE A 3 16.55 5.00 11.24
CA ILE A 3 15.58 5.57 12.21
C ILE A 3 15.19 4.48 13.20
N LYS A 4 15.71 4.52 14.43
CA LYS A 4 15.25 3.64 15.53
C LYS A 4 14.40 4.46 16.48
N ASN A 5 13.07 4.35 16.39
CA ASN A 5 12.17 5.00 17.36
C ASN A 5 12.23 4.23 18.69
N TYR A 6 13.08 4.68 19.61
CA TYR A 6 12.79 4.51 21.03
C TYR A 6 11.95 5.70 21.46
N VAL A 7 10.77 5.45 22.03
CA VAL A 7 10.11 6.44 22.89
C VAL A 7 11.17 6.85 23.93
N ASN A 8 11.72 8.07 23.79
CA ASN A 8 12.77 8.72 24.59
C ASN A 8 14.26 8.77 24.15
N LYS A 9 14.70 8.50 22.89
CA LYS A 9 16.08 8.91 22.49
C LYS A 9 16.25 9.37 21.04
N ASP A 10 17.16 10.33 20.88
CA ASP A 10 17.64 11.03 19.68
C ASP A 10 17.85 10.11 18.45
N LEU A 11 17.24 10.50 17.33
CA LEU A 11 17.14 9.75 16.06
C LEU A 11 18.44 9.68 15.25
N SER A 12 19.54 10.27 15.73
CA SER A 12 20.74 10.55 14.93
C SER A 12 21.90 9.56 15.08
N GLN A 13 21.86 8.62 16.02
CA GLN A 13 23.02 7.75 16.30
C GLN A 13 22.84 6.30 15.83
N TYR A 14 23.03 6.06 14.53
CA TYR A 14 23.35 4.71 14.05
C TYR A 14 24.44 4.75 12.98
N ARG A 15 25.49 3.92 13.14
CA ARG A 15 26.70 3.92 12.30
C ARG A 15 26.38 3.41 10.89
N ARG A 16 26.88 4.10 9.86
CA ARG A 16 26.68 3.85 8.41
C ARG A 16 27.02 2.44 7.88
N ARG A 17 27.59 1.54 8.70
CA ARG A 17 28.06 0.21 8.25
C ARG A 17 26.95 -0.86 8.17
N GLU A 18 25.97 -0.88 9.08
CA GLU A 18 24.89 -1.90 9.07
C GLU A 18 23.76 -1.59 8.07
N CYS A 19 23.57 -0.32 7.71
CA CYS A 19 22.53 0.14 6.79
C CYS A 19 22.83 -0.24 5.30
N ARG A 20 24.00 -0.81 4.95
CA ARG A 20 24.39 -1.09 3.54
C ARG A 20 23.78 -2.36 2.93
N GLU A 21 23.35 -3.32 3.75
CA GLU A 21 22.93 -4.64 3.26
C GLU A 21 21.42 -4.92 3.42
N GLN A 22 20.70 -4.13 4.23
CA GLN A 22 19.25 -4.23 4.33
C GLN A 22 18.55 -3.17 3.45
N ARG A 23 18.14 -3.58 2.25
CA ARG A 23 17.15 -2.84 1.44
C ARG A 23 15.71 -3.07 1.87
N SER A 24 15.46 -4.02 2.79
CA SER A 24 14.13 -4.34 3.29
C SER A 24 13.71 -3.33 4.36
N LEU A 25 12.68 -2.55 4.05
CA LEU A 25 11.94 -1.72 4.99
C LEU A 25 11.09 -2.62 5.88
N THR A 26 11.15 -2.50 7.21
CA THR A 26 10.28 -3.30 8.08
C THR A 26 10.03 -2.63 9.42
N ALA A 27 8.76 -2.37 9.73
CA ALA A 27 8.27 -2.17 11.09
C ALA A 27 8.17 -3.52 11.81
N VAL A 28 8.88 -3.64 12.93
CA VAL A 28 9.01 -4.86 13.71
C VAL A 28 8.40 -4.65 15.10
N MET A 29 7.49 -5.54 15.48
CA MET A 29 7.01 -5.67 16.86
C MET A 29 7.68 -6.87 17.53
N SER A 30 8.34 -6.62 18.65
CA SER A 30 8.81 -7.65 19.57
C SER A 30 8.00 -7.61 20.87
N THR A 31 8.22 -8.58 21.76
CA THR A 31 7.58 -8.60 23.09
C THR A 31 7.97 -7.39 23.96
N LYS A 32 9.05 -6.67 23.62
CA LYS A 32 9.63 -5.59 24.43
C LYS A 32 9.73 -4.24 23.71
N SER A 33 9.65 -4.20 22.38
CA SER A 33 9.90 -3.00 21.60
C SER A 33 9.13 -2.96 20.28
N LEU A 34 8.87 -1.74 19.82
CA LEU A 34 8.42 -1.42 18.46
C LEU A 34 9.56 -0.68 17.78
N GLU A 35 10.02 -1.18 16.63
CA GLU A 35 11.14 -0.61 15.89
C GLU A 35 10.78 -0.45 14.42
N VAL A 36 11.20 0.65 13.81
CA VAL A 36 11.28 0.78 12.35
C VAL A 36 12.72 0.55 11.95
N ARG A 37 12.97 -0.18 10.87
CA ARG A 37 14.31 -0.34 10.28
C ARG A 37 14.27 0.13 8.84
N MET A 38 14.96 1.24 8.57
CA MET A 38 14.93 1.91 7.27
C MET A 38 16.21 2.69 7.01
N CYS A 39 16.72 2.60 5.79
CA CYS A 39 17.82 3.41 5.28
C CYS A 39 17.27 4.70 4.65
N ALA A 40 16.81 5.65 5.48
CA ALA A 40 16.12 6.84 4.97
C ALA A 40 17.08 7.88 4.39
N GLU A 41 16.68 8.54 3.31
CA GLU A 41 17.31 9.74 2.77
C GLU A 41 16.36 10.94 2.93
N VAL A 42 16.87 12.17 2.85
CA VAL A 42 16.02 13.38 2.91
C VAL A 42 15.38 13.61 1.53
N LYS A 43 14.40 12.76 1.18
CA LYS A 43 13.69 12.75 -0.11
C LYS A 43 12.21 12.40 0.11
N GLU A 44 11.35 12.84 -0.82
CA GLU A 44 9.90 12.54 -0.82
C GLU A 44 9.62 11.05 -0.62
N ARG A 45 10.35 10.19 -1.34
CA ARG A 45 10.20 8.74 -1.24
C ARG A 45 10.37 8.22 0.20
N SER A 46 11.49 8.55 0.84
CA SER A 46 11.75 8.09 2.22
C SER A 46 10.79 8.71 3.23
N PHE A 47 10.31 9.93 3.00
CA PHE A 47 9.25 10.53 3.83
C PHE A 47 7.97 9.68 3.78
N LEU A 48 7.50 9.33 2.59
CA LEU A 48 6.27 8.54 2.43
C LEU A 48 6.44 7.11 2.93
N GLU A 49 7.60 6.49 2.68
CA GLU A 49 7.96 5.19 3.25
C GLU A 49 7.96 5.24 4.79
N THR A 50 8.47 6.32 5.40
CA THR A 50 8.40 6.51 6.87
C THR A 50 6.96 6.58 7.35
N VAL A 51 6.11 7.33 6.66
CA VAL A 51 4.68 7.46 7.01
C VAL A 51 3.98 6.10 6.93
N HIS A 52 4.26 5.31 5.90
CA HIS A 52 3.73 3.96 5.75
C HIS A 52 4.12 3.08 6.95
N GLU A 53 5.41 3.00 7.28
CA GLU A 53 5.91 2.16 8.38
C GLU A 53 5.40 2.62 9.76
N MET A 54 5.24 3.93 9.95
CA MET A 54 4.61 4.46 11.16
C MET A 54 3.14 4.04 11.29
N GLY A 55 2.42 3.83 10.17
CA GLY A 55 1.09 3.24 10.17
C GLY A 55 1.08 1.85 10.82
N HIS A 56 2.04 0.99 10.47
CA HIS A 56 2.21 -0.32 11.12
C HIS A 56 2.48 -0.19 12.61
N ILE A 57 3.38 0.72 13.02
CA ILE A 57 3.69 0.98 14.43
C ILE A 57 2.44 1.40 15.20
N HIS A 58 1.65 2.32 14.67
CA HIS A 58 0.41 2.76 15.32
C HIS A 58 -0.63 1.64 15.41
N TYR A 59 -0.67 0.74 14.43
CA TYR A 59 -1.53 -0.45 14.51
C TYR A 59 -1.05 -1.40 15.61
N TYR A 60 0.26 -1.71 15.67
CA TYR A 60 0.85 -2.49 16.77
C TYR A 60 0.51 -1.90 18.15
N MET A 61 0.61 -0.57 18.29
CA MET A 61 0.26 0.14 19.51
C MET A 61 -1.22 0.07 19.84
N ALA A 62 -2.12 0.05 18.86
CA ALA A 62 -3.56 0.05 19.11
C ALA A 62 -4.02 -1.27 19.76
N TYR A 63 -3.57 -2.41 19.22
CA TYR A 63 -3.97 -3.72 19.72
C TYR A 63 -3.04 -4.34 20.78
N HIS A 64 -2.03 -3.60 21.29
CA HIS A 64 -1.02 -4.17 22.19
C HIS A 64 -1.58 -4.81 23.47
N LYS A 65 -2.79 -4.43 23.90
CA LYS A 65 -3.45 -4.97 25.09
C LYS A 65 -4.21 -6.27 24.84
N LEU A 66 -4.43 -6.65 23.58
CA LEU A 66 -5.13 -7.90 23.26
C LEU A 66 -4.29 -9.12 23.69
N PRO A 67 -4.92 -10.29 23.91
CA PRO A 67 -4.22 -11.56 23.98
C PRO A 67 -3.28 -11.76 22.78
N MET A 68 -2.13 -12.42 22.98
CA MET A 68 -1.09 -12.57 21.96
C MET A 68 -1.62 -13.07 20.61
N ILE A 69 -2.56 -14.03 20.64
CA ILE A 69 -3.17 -14.62 19.44
C ILE A 69 -3.98 -13.64 18.59
N TYR A 70 -4.42 -12.51 19.16
CA TYR A 70 -5.20 -11.47 18.48
C TYR A 70 -4.38 -10.22 18.14
N ARG A 71 -3.08 -10.20 18.43
CA ARG A 71 -2.15 -9.09 18.11
C ARG A 71 -1.68 -9.13 16.66
N SER A 72 -2.64 -9.05 15.75
CA SER A 72 -2.43 -8.87 14.31
C SER A 72 -3.53 -7.98 13.77
N GLY A 73 -3.44 -7.58 12.51
CA GLY A 73 -4.55 -6.90 11.83
C GLY A 73 -5.71 -7.87 11.60
N ALA A 74 -6.91 -7.32 11.43
CA ALA A 74 -8.12 -8.14 11.21
C ALA A 74 -7.96 -9.14 10.05
N ASN A 75 -7.18 -8.77 9.03
CA ASN A 75 -6.48 -9.70 8.14
C ASN A 75 -5.14 -9.08 7.69
N SER A 76 -4.34 -9.81 6.90
CA SER A 76 -3.02 -9.35 6.44
C SER A 76 -3.06 -8.09 5.57
N ALA A 77 -4.16 -7.84 4.85
CA ALA A 77 -4.32 -6.67 3.99
C ALA A 77 -4.64 -5.40 4.78
N PHE A 78 -5.29 -5.51 5.96
CA PHE A 78 -5.54 -4.36 6.83
C PHE A 78 -4.24 -3.70 7.27
N HIS A 79 -3.22 -4.49 7.62
CA HIS A 79 -1.92 -3.93 8.01
C HIS A 79 -1.33 -3.04 6.90
N GLU A 80 -1.24 -3.56 5.69
CA GLU A 80 -0.72 -2.83 4.53
C GLU A 80 -1.58 -1.59 4.19
N ALA A 81 -2.91 -1.73 4.25
CA ALA A 81 -3.84 -0.66 3.90
C ALA A 81 -3.73 0.55 4.84
N ILE A 82 -3.48 0.35 6.14
CA ILE A 82 -3.35 1.46 7.09
C ILE A 82 -2.17 2.36 6.76
N GLY A 83 -0.99 1.78 6.51
CA GLY A 83 0.19 2.56 6.12
C GLY A 83 -0.08 3.38 4.86
N GLU A 84 -0.78 2.80 3.90
CA GLU A 84 -1.10 3.45 2.62
C GLU A 84 -2.14 4.55 2.73
N THR A 85 -3.18 4.36 3.54
CA THR A 85 -4.16 5.40 3.83
C THR A 85 -3.49 6.64 4.44
N MET A 86 -2.50 6.44 5.32
CA MET A 86 -1.70 7.56 5.86
C MET A 86 -0.82 8.22 4.79
N VAL A 87 -0.26 7.45 3.86
CA VAL A 87 0.50 7.99 2.72
C VAL A 87 -0.38 8.87 1.83
N TYR A 88 -1.61 8.47 1.53
CA TYR A 88 -2.54 9.30 0.75
C TYR A 88 -2.82 10.64 1.44
N ALA A 89 -3.05 10.63 2.76
CA ALA A 89 -3.18 11.86 3.54
C ALA A 89 -1.91 12.70 3.49
N ALA A 90 -0.73 12.12 3.72
CA ALA A 90 0.54 12.84 3.71
C ALA A 90 0.89 13.46 2.35
N GLN A 91 0.38 12.91 1.24
CA GLN A 91 0.55 13.46 -0.11
C GLN A 91 -0.53 14.49 -0.49
N SER A 92 -1.61 14.58 0.28
CA SER A 92 -2.70 15.50 0.01
C SER A 92 -2.22 16.95 -0.02
N PRO A 93 -2.64 17.79 -1.00
CA PRO A 93 -2.25 19.19 -1.05
C PRO A 93 -2.51 19.94 0.26
N LYS A 94 -3.66 19.72 0.91
CA LYS A 94 -4.00 20.38 2.18
C LYS A 94 -3.10 19.92 3.33
N CYS A 95 -2.75 18.63 3.39
CA CYS A 95 -1.83 18.14 4.41
C CYS A 95 -0.40 18.65 4.20
N LEU A 96 0.08 18.69 2.97
CA LEU A 96 1.39 19.27 2.68
C LEU A 96 1.46 20.74 3.08
N GLN A 97 0.36 21.49 2.91
CA GLN A 97 0.26 22.87 3.40
C GLN A 97 0.26 22.94 4.93
N ALA A 98 -0.52 22.08 5.60
CA ALA A 98 -0.56 21.99 7.07
C ALA A 98 0.81 21.59 7.67
N LEU A 99 1.62 20.84 6.93
CA LEU A 99 2.99 20.46 7.29
C LEU A 99 4.04 21.50 6.85
N HIS A 100 3.64 22.63 6.25
CA HIS A 100 4.53 23.65 5.69
C HIS A 100 5.50 23.14 4.62
N LEU A 101 5.13 22.06 3.91
CA LEU A 101 5.91 21.43 2.83
C LEU A 101 5.47 21.90 1.43
N ARG A 102 4.42 22.71 1.33
CA ARG A 102 3.87 23.20 0.05
C ARG A 102 3.16 24.54 0.22
N SER A 103 3.18 25.40 -0.81
CA SER A 103 2.44 26.66 -0.90
C SER A 103 0.94 26.44 -1.18
N ALA A 104 0.13 27.48 -0.89
CA ALA A 104 -1.32 27.46 -1.06
C ALA A 104 -1.77 27.39 -2.54
N ASP A 105 -1.02 28.02 -3.44
CA ASP A 105 -1.43 28.28 -4.82
C ASP A 105 -0.96 27.18 -5.77
N MET A 106 -1.87 26.27 -6.13
CA MET A 106 -1.60 25.29 -7.18
C MET A 106 -2.78 25.16 -8.15
N PRO A 107 -2.53 25.28 -9.47
CA PRO A 107 -3.54 25.13 -10.51
C PRO A 107 -4.31 23.80 -10.44
N LYS A 108 -5.56 23.79 -10.90
CA LYS A 108 -6.42 22.58 -10.93
C LYS A 108 -5.85 21.50 -11.86
N GLU A 109 -5.05 21.90 -12.85
CA GLU A 109 -4.37 21.06 -13.84
C GLU A 109 -3.40 20.05 -13.19
N ILE A 110 -2.96 20.30 -11.96
CA ILE A 110 -2.04 19.40 -11.23
C ILE A 110 -2.73 18.12 -10.73
N LEU A 111 -4.05 18.11 -10.61
CA LEU A 111 -4.76 16.91 -10.13
C LEU A 111 -4.49 15.71 -11.03
N VAL A 112 -4.63 15.86 -12.35
CA VAL A 112 -4.37 14.76 -13.30
C VAL A 112 -2.92 14.29 -13.24
N ASN A 113 -1.95 15.21 -13.16
CA ASN A 113 -0.53 14.85 -13.03
C ASN A 113 -0.25 14.09 -11.73
N THR A 114 -0.88 14.51 -10.63
CA THR A 114 -0.74 13.84 -9.33
C THR A 114 -1.35 12.44 -9.37
N LEU A 115 -2.57 12.32 -9.90
CA LEU A 115 -3.24 11.03 -10.06
C LEU A 115 -2.47 10.11 -10.99
N MET A 116 -1.87 10.62 -12.08
CA MET A 116 -1.01 9.85 -12.98
C MET A 116 0.22 9.31 -12.24
N LYS A 117 0.95 10.16 -11.50
CA LYS A 117 2.11 9.75 -10.68
C LYS A 117 1.72 8.67 -9.66
N GLN A 118 0.56 8.82 -9.02
CA GLN A 118 0.03 7.83 -8.09
C GLN A 118 -0.40 6.53 -8.80
N ALA A 119 -1.05 6.60 -9.96
CA ALA A 119 -1.48 5.43 -10.71
C ALA A 119 -0.29 4.57 -11.18
N LEU A 120 0.77 5.22 -11.66
CA LEU A 120 2.01 4.56 -12.08
C LEU A 120 2.76 3.86 -10.93
N SER A 121 2.51 4.25 -9.68
CA SER A 121 3.14 3.60 -8.52
C SER A 121 2.23 2.60 -7.81
N LYS A 122 0.92 2.86 -7.78
CA LYS A 122 -0.05 2.10 -6.96
C LYS A 122 -1.05 1.31 -7.78
N PHE A 123 -1.59 1.87 -8.87
CA PHE A 123 -2.62 1.18 -9.66
C PHE A 123 -2.03 0.04 -10.49
N VAL A 124 -0.83 0.23 -11.07
CA VAL A 124 -0.11 -0.82 -11.81
C VAL A 124 0.31 -2.01 -10.94
N LEU A 125 0.30 -1.83 -9.61
CA LEU A 125 0.58 -2.90 -8.65
C LEU A 125 -0.55 -3.94 -8.60
N LEU A 126 -1.80 -3.56 -8.89
CA LEU A 126 -2.95 -4.47 -8.86
C LEU A 126 -2.75 -5.70 -9.76
N PRO A 127 -2.52 -5.54 -11.08
CA PRO A 127 -2.38 -6.70 -11.94
C PRO A 127 -1.06 -7.45 -11.66
N TRP A 128 0.01 -6.76 -11.22
CA TRP A 128 1.24 -7.43 -10.73
C TRP A 128 0.98 -8.33 -9.52
N ALA A 129 0.31 -7.79 -8.51
CA ALA A 129 0.06 -8.50 -7.27
C ALA A 129 -0.83 -9.73 -7.49
N LEU A 130 -1.82 -9.59 -8.37
CA LEU A 130 -2.69 -10.69 -8.76
C LEU A 130 -1.92 -11.78 -9.50
N THR A 131 -1.10 -11.43 -10.50
CA THR A 131 -0.25 -12.39 -11.22
C THR A 131 0.65 -13.19 -10.29
N VAL A 132 1.32 -12.51 -9.34
CA VAL A 132 2.21 -13.17 -8.38
C VAL A 132 1.46 -14.19 -7.52
N GLU A 133 0.27 -13.83 -7.02
CA GLU A 133 -0.46 -14.72 -6.13
C GLU A 133 -1.17 -15.85 -6.87
N LEU A 134 -1.75 -15.60 -8.05
CA LEU A 134 -2.35 -16.66 -8.87
C LEU A 134 -1.31 -17.70 -9.24
N TRP A 135 -0.11 -17.28 -9.68
CA TRP A 135 0.98 -18.21 -9.96
C TRP A 135 1.33 -19.07 -8.74
N ARG A 136 1.36 -18.48 -7.54
CA ARG A 136 1.61 -19.23 -6.30
C ARG A 136 0.46 -20.18 -5.94
N TYR A 137 -0.79 -19.78 -6.14
CA TYR A 137 -1.95 -20.62 -5.87
C TYR A 137 -2.02 -21.82 -6.82
N GLU A 138 -1.80 -21.60 -8.12
CA GLU A 138 -1.75 -22.67 -9.11
C GLU A 138 -0.56 -23.62 -8.86
N LEU A 139 0.58 -23.10 -8.41
CA LEU A 139 1.71 -23.91 -7.95
C LEU A 139 1.38 -24.75 -6.71
N LEU A 140 0.79 -24.14 -5.68
CA LEU A 140 0.48 -24.84 -4.41
C LEU A 140 -0.68 -25.83 -4.53
N SER A 141 -1.59 -25.62 -5.47
CA SER A 141 -2.67 -26.57 -5.78
C SER A 141 -2.23 -27.73 -6.68
N GLY A 142 -1.05 -27.64 -7.30
CA GLY A 142 -0.48 -28.65 -8.20
C GLY A 142 -0.89 -28.50 -9.68
N GLU A 143 -1.55 -27.40 -10.05
CA GLU A 143 -1.87 -27.07 -11.44
C GLU A 143 -0.60 -26.68 -12.23
N ILE A 144 0.33 -25.96 -11.59
CA ILE A 144 1.68 -25.71 -12.12
C ILE A 144 2.62 -26.81 -11.63
N LYS A 145 3.34 -27.42 -12.56
CA LYS A 145 4.37 -28.44 -12.35
C LYS A 145 5.76 -27.83 -12.56
N GLU A 146 6.79 -28.55 -12.16
CA GLU A 146 8.18 -28.08 -12.31
C GLU A 146 8.51 -27.75 -13.78
N GLU A 147 7.98 -28.56 -14.71
CA GLU A 147 8.22 -28.40 -16.15
C GLU A 147 7.65 -27.09 -16.74
N ASN A 148 6.65 -26.47 -16.11
CA ASN A 148 5.94 -25.31 -16.66
C ASN A 148 5.94 -24.07 -15.73
N LEU A 149 6.79 -24.04 -14.70
CA LEU A 149 6.91 -22.93 -13.75
C LEU A 149 7.05 -21.55 -14.42
N VAL A 150 7.97 -21.46 -15.39
CA VAL A 150 8.33 -20.19 -16.04
C VAL A 150 7.35 -19.83 -17.15
N GLU A 151 6.89 -20.82 -17.91
CA GLU A 151 5.86 -20.64 -18.94
C GLU A 151 4.59 -20.06 -18.32
N LYS A 152 4.09 -20.68 -17.24
CA LYS A 152 2.87 -20.23 -16.55
C LYS A 152 3.02 -18.85 -15.92
N TRP A 153 4.20 -18.52 -15.43
CA TRP A 153 4.50 -17.16 -14.98
C TRP A 153 4.30 -16.14 -16.11
N TRP A 154 4.89 -16.38 -17.28
CA TRP A 154 4.78 -15.47 -18.41
C TRP A 154 3.38 -15.46 -19.06
N ASP A 155 2.65 -16.57 -19.05
CA ASP A 155 1.25 -16.63 -19.47
C ASP A 155 0.35 -15.72 -18.62
N LEU A 156 0.49 -15.79 -17.30
CA LEU A 156 -0.27 -14.95 -16.37
C LEU A 156 0.12 -13.47 -16.52
N ARG A 157 1.43 -13.18 -16.70
CA ARG A 157 1.93 -11.82 -16.96
C ARG A 157 1.36 -11.25 -18.26
N LYS A 158 1.32 -12.03 -19.33
CA LYS A 158 0.76 -11.61 -20.61
C LYS A 158 -0.75 -11.39 -20.49
N THR A 159 -1.47 -12.33 -19.89
CA THR A 159 -2.94 -12.28 -19.80
C THR A 159 -3.44 -11.15 -18.91
N ILE A 160 -2.78 -10.92 -17.77
CA ILE A 160 -3.26 -9.98 -16.75
C ILE A 160 -2.58 -8.61 -16.85
N GLN A 161 -1.33 -8.54 -17.30
CA GLN A 161 -0.55 -7.29 -17.35
C GLN A 161 -0.21 -6.80 -18.75
N GLY A 162 -0.44 -7.60 -19.80
CA GLY A 162 0.00 -7.26 -21.16
C GLY A 162 1.51 -7.18 -21.31
N MET A 163 2.26 -7.95 -20.52
CA MET A 163 3.73 -7.96 -20.55
C MET A 163 4.28 -9.33 -20.88
N GLY A 164 5.32 -9.36 -21.72
CA GLY A 164 6.12 -10.55 -22.01
C GLY A 164 7.59 -10.39 -21.60
N PRO A 165 8.37 -11.47 -21.69
CA PRO A 165 9.83 -11.39 -21.54
C PRO A 165 10.43 -10.55 -22.68
N PRO A 166 11.60 -9.91 -22.46
CA PRO A 166 12.26 -9.11 -23.48
C PRO A 166 12.78 -9.96 -24.67
N ASP A 167 13.10 -11.23 -24.43
CA ASP A 167 13.58 -12.20 -25.43
C ASP A 167 13.32 -13.64 -24.99
N LEU A 168 13.55 -14.59 -25.91
CA LEU A 168 13.31 -16.02 -25.70
C LEU A 168 14.27 -16.68 -24.69
N GLU A 169 15.47 -16.13 -24.49
CA GLU A 169 16.42 -16.68 -23.52
C GLU A 169 16.02 -16.31 -22.09
N SER A 170 15.60 -15.06 -21.89
CA SER A 170 15.03 -14.59 -20.62
C SER A 170 13.76 -15.37 -20.24
N ALA A 171 12.96 -15.78 -21.22
CA ALA A 171 11.76 -16.59 -21.02
C ALA A 171 12.02 -17.99 -20.42
N LYS A 172 13.27 -18.43 -20.29
CA LYS A 172 13.66 -19.72 -19.70
C LYS A 172 14.17 -19.62 -18.27
N LEU A 173 14.41 -18.40 -17.77
CA LEU A 173 14.97 -18.17 -16.43
C LEU A 173 13.88 -18.25 -15.36
N PHE A 174 14.25 -18.64 -14.14
CA PHE A 174 13.31 -18.69 -13.01
C PHE A 174 13.03 -17.29 -12.44
N ASP A 175 12.36 -16.46 -13.25
CA ASP A 175 11.99 -15.08 -12.92
C ASP A 175 11.13 -14.92 -11.66
N PRO A 176 10.16 -15.82 -11.34
CA PRO A 176 9.44 -15.74 -10.07
C PRO A 176 10.39 -15.71 -8.86
N GLY A 177 11.49 -16.47 -8.94
CA GLY A 177 12.52 -16.53 -7.91
C GLY A 177 13.31 -15.23 -7.73
N SER A 178 13.25 -14.29 -8.68
CA SER A 178 13.87 -12.97 -8.51
C SER A 178 13.08 -12.07 -7.56
N LYS A 179 11.83 -12.44 -7.21
CA LYS A 179 10.97 -11.66 -6.33
C LYS A 179 11.10 -12.12 -4.88
N TYR A 180 11.58 -11.20 -4.03
CA TYR A 180 11.73 -11.39 -2.58
C TYR A 180 10.58 -12.13 -1.89
N HIS A 181 9.33 -11.74 -2.17
CA HIS A 181 8.15 -12.34 -1.54
C HIS A 181 7.89 -13.78 -1.96
N VAL A 182 8.28 -14.16 -3.18
CA VAL A 182 8.21 -15.55 -3.65
C VAL A 182 9.24 -16.38 -2.90
N LEU A 183 10.50 -15.92 -2.86
CA LEU A 183 11.59 -16.63 -2.17
C LEU A 183 11.34 -16.81 -0.66
N LEU A 184 10.79 -15.80 0.01
CA LEU A 184 10.54 -15.84 1.46
C LEU A 184 9.13 -16.29 1.83
N TYR A 185 8.37 -16.83 0.87
CA TYR A 185 7.03 -17.37 1.11
C TYR A 185 6.05 -16.37 1.75
N ILE A 186 6.16 -15.08 1.42
CA ILE A 186 5.31 -14.03 1.97
C ILE A 186 4.07 -13.87 1.08
N PRO A 187 2.83 -14.12 1.56
CA PRO A 187 1.58 -13.92 0.80
C PRO A 187 1.52 -12.55 0.12
N TYR A 188 1.28 -12.50 -1.19
CA TYR A 188 1.23 -11.27 -1.97
C TYR A 188 -0.19 -10.73 -2.12
N MET A 189 -1.21 -11.55 -1.87
CA MET A 189 -2.63 -11.14 -1.88
C MET A 189 -2.91 -9.96 -0.95
N ARG A 190 -2.12 -9.82 0.13
CA ARG A 190 -2.20 -8.68 1.05
C ARG A 190 -2.08 -7.34 0.32
N TYR A 191 -1.20 -7.24 -0.68
CA TYR A 191 -0.98 -6.01 -1.43
C TYR A 191 -2.13 -5.73 -2.38
N PHE A 192 -2.66 -6.77 -3.05
CA PHE A 192 -3.82 -6.65 -3.91
C PHE A 192 -5.04 -6.14 -3.15
N LEU A 193 -5.42 -6.83 -2.06
CA LEU A 193 -6.58 -6.46 -1.26
C LEU A 193 -6.40 -5.11 -0.54
N SER A 194 -5.17 -4.76 -0.13
CA SER A 194 -4.89 -3.48 0.51
C SER A 194 -5.27 -2.28 -0.36
N ARG A 195 -5.13 -2.38 -1.69
CA ARG A 195 -5.48 -1.28 -2.61
C ARG A 195 -6.96 -0.91 -2.57
N PHE A 196 -7.83 -1.88 -2.28
CA PHE A 196 -9.26 -1.62 -2.15
C PHE A 196 -9.58 -1.06 -0.76
N LEU A 197 -9.04 -1.70 0.28
CA LEU A 197 -9.21 -1.28 1.68
C LEU A 197 -8.68 0.13 1.93
N GLU A 198 -7.51 0.48 1.42
CA GLU A 198 -6.89 1.79 1.68
C GLU A 198 -7.76 2.93 1.15
N HIS A 199 -8.49 2.72 0.04
CA HIS A 199 -9.41 3.69 -0.53
C HIS A 199 -10.77 3.70 0.20
N GLN A 200 -11.26 2.54 0.68
CA GLN A 200 -12.42 2.50 1.56
C GLN A 200 -12.15 3.25 2.88
N PHE A 201 -10.99 3.04 3.49
CA PHE A 201 -10.56 3.75 4.69
C PHE A 201 -10.38 5.25 4.42
N LEU A 202 -9.72 5.61 3.32
CA LEU A 202 -9.55 7.01 2.92
C LEU A 202 -10.90 7.70 2.74
N GLU A 203 -11.83 7.09 2.00
CA GLU A 203 -13.17 7.65 1.79
C GLU A 203 -13.92 7.84 3.11
N ALA A 204 -13.87 6.86 4.01
CA ALA A 204 -14.50 6.94 5.33
C ALA A 204 -13.93 8.08 6.19
N LEU A 205 -12.59 8.20 6.26
CA LEU A 205 -11.92 9.25 7.03
C LEU A 205 -12.21 10.65 6.46
N CYS A 206 -12.29 10.78 5.14
CA CYS A 206 -12.63 12.04 4.47
C CYS A 206 -14.10 12.43 4.62
N LYS A 207 -15.01 11.46 4.71
CA LYS A 207 -16.41 11.71 5.07
C LYS A 207 -16.53 12.31 6.47
N ILE A 208 -15.73 11.84 7.43
CA ILE A 208 -15.70 12.39 8.81
C ILE A 208 -15.27 13.86 8.78
N THR A 209 -14.23 14.21 8.02
CA THR A 209 -13.79 15.62 7.91
C THR A 209 -14.62 16.46 6.94
N LYS A 210 -15.57 15.85 6.23
CA LYS A 210 -16.42 16.48 5.19
C LYS A 210 -15.60 17.11 4.07
N GLU A 211 -14.52 16.44 3.66
CA GLU A 211 -13.61 16.92 2.62
C GLU A 211 -13.64 16.06 1.35
N ASP A 212 -13.30 16.68 0.21
CA ASP A 212 -13.12 15.94 -1.05
C ASP A 212 -11.93 14.98 -0.95
N ILE A 213 -12.10 13.74 -1.42
CA ILE A 213 -11.12 12.66 -1.27
C ILE A 213 -9.73 12.99 -1.85
N HIS A 214 -9.63 13.85 -2.87
CA HIS A 214 -8.35 14.22 -3.51
C HIS A 214 -7.60 15.33 -2.77
N SER A 215 -8.28 16.05 -1.87
CA SER A 215 -7.70 17.16 -1.10
C SER A 215 -7.83 16.98 0.40
N CYS A 216 -8.45 15.90 0.83
CA CYS A 216 -8.75 15.58 2.22
C CYS A 216 -7.48 15.50 3.06
N CYS A 217 -7.54 16.11 4.25
CA CYS A 217 -6.48 16.09 5.23
C CYS A 217 -7.03 15.83 6.62
N PHE A 218 -7.15 14.55 6.98
CA PHE A 218 -7.69 14.13 8.27
C PHE A 218 -6.67 14.08 9.41
N ILE A 219 -5.39 14.41 9.17
CA ILE A 219 -4.31 14.22 10.16
C ILE A 219 -4.46 15.10 11.42
N THR A 220 -5.19 16.22 11.33
CA THR A 220 -5.48 17.11 12.46
C THR A 220 -6.83 16.80 13.12
N SER A 221 -7.63 15.90 12.54
CA SER A 221 -8.96 15.56 13.06
C SER A 221 -8.89 14.52 14.17
N LYS A 222 -9.17 14.96 15.41
CA LYS A 222 -9.31 14.07 16.56
C LYS A 222 -10.43 13.04 16.36
N GLU A 223 -11.52 13.45 15.70
CA GLU A 223 -12.66 12.57 15.44
C GLU A 223 -12.27 11.44 14.48
N ALA A 224 -11.62 11.75 13.36
CA ALA A 224 -11.13 10.75 12.42
C ALA A 224 -10.08 9.82 13.07
N GLY A 225 -9.18 10.39 13.87
CA GLY A 225 -8.19 9.62 14.62
C GLY A 225 -8.82 8.67 15.65
N ASN A 226 -9.88 9.09 16.34
CA ASN A 226 -10.62 8.25 17.28
C ASN A 226 -11.32 7.08 16.56
N GLN A 227 -12.00 7.33 15.43
CA GLN A 227 -12.67 6.28 14.66
C GLN A 227 -11.66 5.28 14.09
N LEU A 228 -10.55 5.77 13.53
CA LEU A 228 -9.46 4.91 13.07
C LEU A 228 -8.94 4.04 14.21
N LYS A 229 -8.61 4.64 15.35
CA LYS A 229 -8.10 3.92 16.52
C LYS A 229 -9.09 2.88 17.05
N SER A 230 -10.39 3.14 17.01
CA SER A 230 -11.41 2.16 17.38
C SER A 230 -11.29 0.90 16.54
N MET A 231 -11.21 1.02 15.21
CA MET A 231 -10.98 -0.12 14.33
C MET A 231 -9.62 -0.80 14.60
N LEU A 232 -8.53 -0.03 14.71
CA LEU A 232 -7.19 -0.62 14.92
C LEU A 232 -7.09 -1.40 16.23
N SER A 233 -7.82 -0.97 17.27
CA SER A 233 -7.75 -1.60 18.60
C SER A 233 -8.41 -2.98 18.63
N LEU A 234 -9.23 -3.31 17.63
CA LEU A 234 -9.86 -4.62 17.50
C LEU A 234 -8.85 -5.72 17.13
N GLY A 235 -7.75 -5.37 16.46
CA GLY A 235 -6.77 -6.33 15.99
C GLY A 235 -7.42 -7.49 15.22
N ALA A 236 -7.05 -8.72 15.55
CA ALA A 236 -7.65 -9.94 15.00
C ALA A 236 -8.70 -10.58 15.94
N SER A 237 -9.23 -9.82 16.91
CA SER A 237 -10.20 -10.35 17.91
C SER A 237 -11.64 -10.46 17.39
N VAL A 238 -11.92 -9.89 16.22
CA VAL A 238 -13.23 -9.91 15.55
C VAL A 238 -13.07 -10.31 14.09
N SER A 239 -14.17 -10.56 13.38
CA SER A 239 -14.12 -10.79 11.94
C SER A 239 -13.61 -9.54 11.21
N TRP A 240 -12.94 -9.71 10.07
CA TRP A 240 -12.45 -8.57 9.31
C TRP A 240 -13.58 -7.68 8.80
N GLN A 241 -14.77 -8.25 8.58
CA GLN A 241 -15.98 -7.52 8.20
C GLN A 241 -16.45 -6.59 9.31
N ASP A 242 -16.45 -7.05 10.57
CA ASP A 242 -16.83 -6.21 11.72
C ASP A 242 -15.80 -5.08 11.95
N ALA A 243 -14.51 -5.39 11.75
CA ALA A 243 -13.46 -4.37 11.80
C ALA A 243 -13.64 -3.33 10.69
N LEU A 244 -13.92 -3.74 9.44
CA LEU A 244 -14.19 -2.83 8.32
C LEU A 244 -15.36 -1.91 8.64
N GLU A 245 -16.48 -2.49 9.09
CA GLU A 245 -17.73 -1.77 9.40
C GLU A 245 -17.53 -0.72 10.48
N THR A 246 -16.66 -0.97 11.45
CA THR A 246 -16.33 -0.01 12.53
C THR A 246 -15.83 1.33 11.98
N LEU A 247 -15.07 1.34 10.88
CA LEU A 247 -14.56 2.57 10.28
C LEU A 247 -15.43 3.06 9.12
N THR A 248 -15.88 2.15 8.25
CA THR A 248 -16.49 2.51 6.97
C THR A 248 -18.01 2.48 6.99
N GLY A 249 -18.62 1.79 7.96
CA GLY A 249 -20.04 1.42 7.95
C GLY A 249 -20.40 0.35 6.91
N GLU A 250 -19.42 -0.27 6.27
CA GLU A 250 -19.61 -1.31 5.24
C GLU A 250 -18.95 -2.62 5.69
N ARG A 251 -19.56 -3.76 5.33
CA ARG A 251 -19.03 -5.10 5.65
C ARG A 251 -18.29 -5.78 4.50
N GLU A 252 -18.43 -5.23 3.29
CA GLU A 252 -17.92 -5.83 2.05
C GLU A 252 -16.72 -5.04 1.50
N LEU A 253 -15.79 -5.77 0.90
CA LEU A 253 -14.70 -5.16 0.15
C LEU A 253 -15.24 -4.54 -1.13
N SER A 254 -14.85 -3.30 -1.44
CA SER A 254 -15.40 -2.56 -2.57
C SER A 254 -14.32 -1.86 -3.41
N ALA A 255 -14.42 -2.02 -4.73
CA ALA A 255 -13.62 -1.25 -5.68
C ALA A 255 -14.15 0.16 -5.95
N LYS A 256 -15.36 0.49 -5.47
CA LYS A 256 -16.01 1.76 -5.77
C LYS A 256 -15.19 2.97 -5.30
N PRO A 257 -14.63 3.02 -4.07
CA PRO A 257 -13.82 4.17 -3.65
C PRO A 257 -12.54 4.34 -4.46
N LEU A 258 -11.86 3.24 -4.79
CA LEU A 258 -10.68 3.23 -5.66
C LEU A 258 -11.02 3.80 -7.05
N LEU A 259 -12.08 3.30 -7.68
CA LEU A 259 -12.50 3.76 -9.01
C LEU A 259 -12.96 5.23 -8.98
N ASN A 260 -13.63 5.66 -7.92
CA ASN A 260 -14.03 7.06 -7.73
C ASN A 260 -12.82 7.98 -7.61
N TYR A 261 -11.80 7.59 -6.85
CA TYR A 261 -10.55 8.35 -6.69
C TYR A 261 -9.79 8.52 -8.02
N TYR A 262 -9.72 7.48 -8.85
CA TYR A 262 -9.05 7.57 -10.16
C TYR A 262 -9.95 8.04 -11.31
N LYS A 263 -11.24 8.33 -11.05
CA LYS A 263 -12.20 8.73 -12.09
C LYS A 263 -11.77 9.94 -12.92
N PRO A 264 -11.18 11.01 -12.35
CA PRO A 264 -10.70 12.14 -13.15
C PRO A 264 -9.58 11.74 -14.11
N LEU A 265 -8.64 10.91 -13.65
CA LEU A 265 -7.55 10.39 -14.47
C LEU A 265 -8.07 9.45 -15.57
N TYR A 266 -8.99 8.55 -15.24
CA TYR A 266 -9.60 7.63 -16.19
C TYR A 266 -10.26 8.40 -17.35
N ARG A 267 -11.06 9.43 -17.05
CA ARG A 267 -11.69 10.27 -18.08
C ARG A 267 -10.66 10.95 -18.97
N TRP A 268 -9.58 11.46 -18.38
CA TRP A 268 -8.50 12.08 -19.13
C TRP A 268 -7.79 11.08 -20.06
N LEU A 269 -7.49 9.87 -19.56
CA LEU A 269 -6.84 8.79 -20.33
C LEU A 269 -7.70 8.33 -21.52
N VAL A 270 -9.01 8.15 -21.32
CA VAL A 270 -9.93 7.77 -22.39
C VAL A 270 -9.93 8.80 -23.51
N GLU A 271 -10.02 10.08 -23.17
CA GLU A 271 -10.00 11.16 -24.16
C GLU A 271 -8.62 11.30 -24.84
N TYR A 272 -7.54 11.13 -24.09
CA TYR A 272 -6.18 11.14 -24.63
C TYR A 272 -5.97 10.01 -25.64
N ASN A 273 -6.33 8.77 -25.30
CA ASN A 273 -6.20 7.61 -26.16
C ASN A 273 -7.04 7.77 -27.43
N ARG A 274 -8.28 8.26 -27.31
CA ARG A 274 -9.16 8.54 -28.45
C ARG A 274 -8.57 9.58 -29.40
N ARG A 275 -7.98 10.67 -28.89
CA ARG A 275 -7.37 11.72 -29.71
C ARG A 275 -6.13 11.25 -30.46
N HIS A 276 -5.39 10.30 -29.89
CA HIS A 276 -4.13 9.80 -30.46
C HIS A 276 -4.28 8.44 -31.14
N ASN A 277 -5.52 7.93 -31.31
CA ASN A 277 -5.81 6.62 -31.88
C ASN A 277 -5.02 5.48 -31.23
N ILE A 278 -4.87 5.52 -29.90
CA ILE A 278 -4.20 4.47 -29.12
C ILE A 278 -5.21 3.34 -28.89
N SER A 279 -4.89 2.14 -29.37
CA SER A 279 -5.66 0.92 -29.08
C SER A 279 -5.52 0.51 -27.61
N ILE A 280 -6.58 -0.05 -27.03
CA ILE A 280 -6.62 -0.49 -25.63
C ILE A 280 -6.70 -2.02 -25.62
N ASP A 281 -5.58 -2.65 -25.96
CA ASP A 281 -5.37 -4.10 -25.99
C ASP A 281 -3.86 -4.41 -26.06
N TRP A 282 -3.54 -5.71 -26.02
CA TRP A 282 -2.21 -6.28 -26.21
C TRP A 282 -2.30 -7.68 -26.79
#